data_AF-A0A2H6JAC1-F1
#
_entry.id   AF-A0A2H6JAC1-F1
#
_cell.length_a   1.000
_cell.length_b   1.000
_cell.length_c   1.000
_cell.angle_alpha   90.00
_cell.angle_beta   90.00
_cell.angle_gamma   90.00
#
_symmetry.space_group_name_H-M   'P 1'
#
loop_
_entity.id
_entity.type
_entity.pdbx_description
1 polymer ?
#
loop_
_entity_poly.entity_id
_entity_poly.type
_entity_poly.pdbx_seq_one_letter_code
_entity_poly.pdbx_strand_id
1 'polypeptide(L)'
;MPHSDAALWYAFALVRRSAAGAAHITGTARLTQKNAYAYEELLQCARGELFGPGNAQLPLPPMLMFDRITRISSEGGAHGKGLVIAELDIRPELWFFDCHFQGDPVMPGCLGLDALWQLLGFFLGWMGGPGRGRALGVGDVKFSGQITPDCRRIRYRVDMKRLIMRRLYMGIADGAVEVDGREIYTAAGLRVGLFTSTENF
;
A
#
# COMPACT_ATOMS: atom_id res chain seq x y z
N MET A 1 29.16 -12.87 53.80
CA MET A 1 30.05 -11.92 53.09
C MET A 1 29.88 -12.15 51.60
N PRO A 2 29.52 -11.11 50.83
CA PRO A 2 29.14 -11.24 49.42
C PRO A 2 30.34 -11.03 48.48
N HIS A 3 30.33 -11.73 47.35
CA HIS A 3 31.17 -11.44 46.19
C HIS A 3 30.34 -10.68 45.14
N SER A 4 30.65 -9.38 45.01
CA SER A 4 30.94 -8.58 43.79
C SER A 4 30.74 -9.27 42.40
N ASP A 5 30.45 -8.62 41.27
CA ASP A 5 30.29 -7.21 40.89
C ASP A 5 29.91 -7.10 39.39
N ALA A 6 29.62 -5.86 38.96
CA ALA A 6 30.00 -5.28 37.65
C ALA A 6 29.15 -5.46 36.37
N ALA A 7 28.02 -6.19 36.33
CA ALA A 7 27.22 -6.24 35.09
C ALA A 7 26.08 -5.21 34.99
N LEU A 8 25.60 -4.68 36.13
CA LEU A 8 24.38 -3.88 36.17
C LEU A 8 24.61 -2.36 36.17
N TRP A 9 25.85 -1.90 36.34
CA TRP A 9 26.18 -0.47 36.36
C TRP A 9 26.51 0.12 34.99
N TYR A 10 26.68 -0.69 33.94
CA TYR A 10 26.92 -0.21 32.57
C TYR A 10 25.63 0.17 31.81
N ALA A 11 24.46 -0.32 32.23
CA ALA A 11 23.20 -0.09 31.53
C ALA A 11 22.50 1.24 31.89
N PHE A 12 22.90 1.91 32.97
CA PHE A 12 22.26 3.15 33.44
C PHE A 12 23.06 4.44 33.17
N ALA A 13 24.32 4.34 32.72
CA ALA A 13 25.17 5.52 32.46
C ALA A 13 25.13 6.03 30.99
N LEU A 14 24.48 5.31 30.07
CA LEU A 14 24.38 5.71 28.65
C LEU A 14 23.08 6.44 28.27
N VAL A 15 22.21 6.73 29.24
CA VAL A 15 20.91 7.41 29.01
C VAL A 15 20.95 8.93 29.32
N ARG A 16 22.13 9.50 29.62
CA ARG A 16 22.25 10.94 29.98
C ARG A 16 23.26 11.77 29.18
N ARG A 17 23.48 11.44 27.90
CA ARG A 17 24.19 12.36 26.98
C ARG A 17 23.58 12.37 25.58
N SER A 18 22.54 13.17 25.39
CA SER A 18 22.46 14.16 24.30
C SER A 18 21.10 14.88 24.39
N ALA A 19 20.95 15.71 25.42
CA ALA A 19 19.91 16.72 25.49
C ALA A 19 20.55 18.07 25.14
N ALA A 20 20.89 18.27 23.87
CA ALA A 20 21.24 19.58 23.32
C ALA A 20 21.18 19.48 21.78
N GLY A 21 20.20 20.17 21.17
CA GLY A 21 20.16 20.35 19.72
C GLY A 21 18.96 19.74 18.99
N ALA A 22 17.76 19.75 19.57
CA ALA A 22 16.54 19.62 18.77
C ALA A 22 16.26 20.98 18.11
N ALA A 23 17.00 21.29 17.06
CA ALA A 23 16.58 22.33 16.13
C ALA A 23 15.27 21.88 15.50
N HIS A 24 14.23 22.72 15.61
CA HIS A 24 13.00 22.57 14.84
C HIS A 24 13.37 22.55 13.35
N ILE A 25 13.41 21.36 12.75
CA ILE A 25 13.41 21.23 11.29
C ILE A 25 11.97 21.48 10.84
N THR A 26 11.59 22.75 10.79
CA THR A 26 10.48 23.20 9.96
C THR A 26 10.93 23.16 8.50
N GLY A 27 10.94 21.96 7.95
CA GLY A 27 11.20 21.69 6.55
C GLY A 27 10.27 20.59 6.12
N THR A 28 9.05 20.95 5.71
CA THR A 28 8.22 20.06 4.89
C THR A 28 8.96 19.88 3.57
N ALA A 29 9.87 18.90 3.51
CA ALA A 29 10.41 18.42 2.26
C ALA A 29 9.21 18.05 1.39
N ARG A 30 8.92 18.88 0.39
CA ARG A 30 7.81 18.67 -0.53
C ARG A 30 8.11 17.37 -1.23
N LEU A 31 7.32 16.33 -0.98
CA LEU A 31 7.49 15.06 -1.67
C LEU A 31 7.41 15.33 -3.16
N THR A 32 8.47 15.04 -3.90
CA THR A 32 8.43 15.13 -5.36
C THR A 32 7.50 14.03 -5.84
N GLN A 33 6.28 14.40 -6.23
CA GLN A 33 5.31 13.46 -6.80
C GLN A 33 5.91 12.84 -8.07
N LYS A 34 6.13 11.54 -8.04
CA LYS A 34 6.56 10.75 -9.20
C LYS A 34 5.33 10.18 -9.90
N ASN A 35 5.50 9.84 -11.16
CA ASN A 35 4.48 9.16 -11.98
C ASN A 35 4.70 7.64 -12.07
N ALA A 36 5.73 7.10 -11.42
CA ALA A 36 6.03 5.68 -11.28
C ALA A 36 6.86 5.45 -10.01
N TYR A 37 6.76 4.26 -9.42
CA TYR A 37 7.46 3.88 -8.19
C TYR A 37 7.95 2.43 -8.28
N ALA A 38 9.25 2.23 -7.98
CA ALA A 38 9.89 0.92 -7.91
C ALA A 38 9.66 0.24 -6.55
N TYR A 39 9.96 -1.06 -6.46
CA TYR A 39 9.69 -1.88 -5.28
C TYR A 39 10.23 -1.28 -3.97
N GLU A 40 11.47 -0.80 -3.96
CA GLU A 40 12.06 -0.22 -2.75
C GLU A 40 11.31 1.05 -2.29
N GLU A 41 10.77 1.84 -3.22
CA GLU A 41 9.97 3.02 -2.89
C GLU A 41 8.59 2.64 -2.33
N LEU A 42 8.04 1.50 -2.76
CA LEU A 42 6.84 0.93 -2.16
C LEU A 42 7.12 0.41 -0.74
N LEU A 43 8.30 -0.17 -0.50
CA LEU A 43 8.72 -0.55 0.84
C LEU A 43 8.95 0.67 1.74
N GLN A 44 9.50 1.77 1.22
CA GLN A 44 9.56 3.05 1.93
C GLN A 44 8.15 3.55 2.31
N CYS A 45 7.18 3.42 1.40
CA CYS A 45 5.79 3.72 1.71
C CYS A 45 5.25 2.81 2.83
N ALA A 46 5.51 1.52 2.76
CA ALA A 46 5.09 0.55 3.78
C ALA A 46 5.70 0.84 5.16
N ARG A 47 6.95 1.31 5.20
CA ARG A 47 7.63 1.74 6.44
C ARG A 47 7.21 3.14 6.94
N GLY A 48 6.35 3.85 6.20
CA GLY A 48 5.89 5.20 6.57
C GLY A 48 6.90 6.30 6.28
N GLU A 49 7.91 6.00 5.47
CA GLU A 49 9.00 6.91 5.10
C GLU A 49 8.64 7.75 3.87
N LEU A 50 7.70 7.29 3.03
CA LEU A 50 7.33 7.99 1.79
C LEU A 50 6.39 9.16 2.03
N PHE A 51 5.22 8.95 2.65
CA PHE A 51 4.26 10.04 2.88
C PHE A 51 4.43 10.71 4.25
N GLY A 52 5.38 10.25 5.05
CA GLY A 52 5.67 10.73 6.40
C GLY A 52 4.80 10.11 7.50
N PRO A 53 5.17 10.33 8.78
CA PRO A 53 4.52 9.69 9.91
C PRO A 53 3.02 10.02 10.02
N GLY A 54 2.22 8.99 10.30
CA GLY A 54 0.77 9.13 10.49
C GLY A 54 -0.07 9.21 9.20
N ASN A 55 0.58 9.21 8.04
CA ASN A 55 -0.10 9.24 6.74
C ASN A 55 -0.25 7.83 6.15
N ALA A 56 -0.70 7.77 4.89
CA ALA A 56 -0.93 6.51 4.19
C ALA A 56 0.34 5.64 4.17
N GLN A 57 0.15 4.34 4.38
CA GLN A 57 1.19 3.32 4.26
C GLN A 57 0.62 2.18 3.44
N LEU A 58 1.47 1.57 2.62
CA LEU A 58 1.17 0.25 2.06
C LEU A 58 1.38 -0.83 3.12
N PRO A 59 0.80 -2.03 2.97
CA PRO A 59 1.21 -3.18 3.75
C PRO A 59 2.67 -3.53 3.47
N LEU A 60 3.35 -4.11 4.46
CA LEU A 60 4.63 -4.77 4.23
C LEU A 60 4.40 -6.16 3.60
N PRO A 61 5.41 -6.74 2.91
CA PRO A 61 5.40 -8.16 2.58
C PRO A 61 5.16 -9.01 3.85
N PRO A 62 4.40 -10.11 3.75
CA PRO A 62 3.92 -10.72 2.51
C PRO A 62 2.58 -10.18 2.00
N MET A 63 2.04 -9.10 2.59
CA MET A 63 0.73 -8.52 2.23
C MET A 63 0.80 -7.41 1.15
N LEU A 64 1.99 -6.95 0.77
CA LEU A 64 2.17 -6.03 -0.37
C LEU A 64 1.93 -6.78 -1.69
N MET A 65 0.89 -6.39 -2.44
CA MET A 65 0.39 -7.19 -3.58
C MET A 65 0.80 -6.69 -4.97
N PHE A 66 1.83 -5.86 -5.05
CA PHE A 66 2.45 -5.43 -6.31
C PHE A 66 3.90 -5.03 -6.10
N ASP A 67 4.72 -5.25 -7.13
CA ASP A 67 6.15 -4.97 -7.11
C ASP A 67 6.47 -3.54 -7.53
N ARG A 68 5.58 -2.91 -8.29
CA ARG A 68 5.81 -1.59 -8.88
C ARG A 68 4.52 -0.89 -9.27
N ILE A 69 4.53 0.44 -9.18
CA ILE A 69 3.55 1.30 -9.84
C ILE A 69 4.20 1.80 -11.13
N THR A 70 3.68 1.38 -12.28
CA THR A 70 4.23 1.76 -13.58
C THR A 70 3.66 3.08 -14.09
N ARG A 71 2.47 3.47 -13.61
CA ARG A 71 1.87 4.77 -13.92
C ARG A 71 0.95 5.21 -12.79
N ILE A 72 1.10 6.46 -12.36
CA ILE A 72 0.13 7.18 -11.53
C ILE A 72 -0.05 8.60 -12.09
N SER A 73 -1.30 9.06 -12.13
CA SER A 73 -1.65 10.36 -12.72
C SER A 73 -2.92 10.89 -12.07
N SER A 74 -2.95 12.18 -11.74
CA SER A 74 -4.17 12.90 -11.30
C SER A 74 -5.14 13.19 -12.45
N GLU A 75 -4.70 12.96 -13.69
CA GLU A 75 -5.47 13.20 -14.91
C GLU A 75 -5.73 11.90 -15.68
N GLY A 76 -6.73 11.93 -16.55
CA GLY A 76 -7.13 10.80 -17.38
C GLY A 76 -7.91 9.74 -16.60
N GLY A 77 -7.83 8.50 -17.06
CA GLY A 77 -8.64 7.39 -16.57
C GLY A 77 -10.06 7.42 -17.11
N ALA A 78 -10.84 6.37 -16.85
CA ALA A 78 -12.18 6.18 -17.41
C ALA A 78 -13.15 7.34 -17.08
N HIS A 79 -12.92 8.05 -15.97
CA HIS A 79 -13.75 9.15 -15.51
C HIS A 79 -13.05 10.52 -15.52
N GLY A 80 -11.83 10.60 -16.09
CA GLY A 80 -11.06 11.85 -16.19
C GLY A 80 -10.51 12.40 -14.87
N LYS A 81 -10.45 11.59 -13.80
CA LYS A 81 -10.06 12.01 -12.44
C LYS A 81 -8.76 11.36 -11.93
N GLY A 82 -8.01 10.76 -12.85
CA GLY A 82 -6.77 10.08 -12.54
C GLY A 82 -6.88 8.56 -12.55
N LEU A 83 -5.71 7.93 -12.51
CA LEU A 83 -5.56 6.48 -12.56
C LEU A 83 -4.27 6.02 -11.87
N VAL A 84 -4.24 4.76 -11.48
CA VAL A 84 -3.03 4.04 -11.07
C VAL A 84 -2.95 2.71 -11.82
N ILE A 85 -1.75 2.38 -12.28
CA ILE A 85 -1.39 1.10 -12.90
C ILE A 85 -0.20 0.52 -12.16
N ALA A 86 -0.33 -0.74 -11.75
CA ALA A 86 0.72 -1.45 -11.03
C ALA A 86 0.84 -2.89 -11.55
N GLU A 87 1.95 -3.54 -11.20
CA GLU A 87 2.26 -4.89 -11.67
C GLU A 87 2.82 -5.74 -10.52
N LEU A 88 2.48 -7.03 -10.54
CA LEU A 88 3.10 -8.08 -9.72
C LEU A 88 3.66 -9.14 -10.66
N ASP A 89 4.94 -9.46 -10.53
CA ASP A 89 5.51 -10.61 -11.25
C ASP A 89 5.14 -11.91 -10.53
N ILE A 90 4.60 -12.85 -11.28
CA ILE A 90 4.21 -14.15 -10.75
C ILE A 90 5.40 -15.11 -10.82
N ARG A 91 5.60 -15.81 -9.71
CA ARG A 91 6.61 -16.85 -9.55
C ARG A 91 5.99 -18.01 -8.76
N PRO A 92 6.30 -19.27 -9.07
CA PRO A 92 5.75 -20.42 -8.35
C PRO A 92 6.01 -20.39 -6.84
N GLU A 93 7.06 -19.71 -6.39
CA GLU A 93 7.48 -19.62 -4.99
C GLU A 93 6.74 -18.53 -4.19
N LEU A 94 5.76 -17.84 -4.78
CA LEU A 94 4.93 -16.91 -4.03
C LEU A 94 4.15 -17.67 -2.96
N TRP A 95 4.27 -17.19 -1.72
CA TRP A 95 3.84 -17.87 -0.49
C TRP A 95 2.41 -18.43 -0.52
N PHE A 96 1.51 -17.77 -1.23
CA PHE A 96 0.11 -18.14 -1.26
C PHE A 96 -0.16 -19.39 -2.10
N PHE A 97 0.70 -19.75 -3.07
CA PHE A 97 0.50 -20.95 -3.88
C PHE A 97 0.70 -22.23 -3.06
N ASP A 98 1.60 -22.20 -2.07
CA ASP A 98 1.87 -23.35 -1.20
C ASP A 98 0.68 -23.70 -0.29
N CYS A 99 -0.16 -22.72 0.04
CA CYS A 99 -1.25 -22.87 1.00
C CYS A 99 -2.66 -22.70 0.41
N HIS A 100 -2.79 -22.34 -0.87
CA HIS A 100 -4.06 -22.07 -1.51
C HIS A 100 -4.10 -22.59 -2.96
N PHE A 101 -4.41 -23.85 -3.20
CA PHE A 101 -4.63 -24.96 -2.24
C PHE A 101 -3.57 -26.04 -2.46
N GLN A 102 -3.41 -26.94 -1.49
CA GLN A 102 -2.53 -28.09 -1.66
C GLN A 102 -3.00 -28.96 -2.83
N GLY A 103 -2.19 -29.06 -3.89
CA GLY A 103 -2.50 -29.82 -5.11
C GLY A 103 -3.35 -29.07 -6.14
N ASP A 104 -3.76 -27.83 -5.85
CA ASP A 104 -4.50 -26.95 -6.76
C ASP A 104 -4.09 -25.48 -6.53
N PRO A 105 -2.84 -25.10 -6.88
CA PRO A 105 -2.29 -23.80 -6.54
C PRO A 105 -2.92 -22.68 -7.37
N VAL A 106 -3.51 -21.70 -6.69
CA VAL A 106 -4.17 -20.54 -7.28
C VAL A 106 -4.06 -19.33 -6.36
N MET A 107 -3.72 -18.16 -6.90
CA MET A 107 -3.69 -16.93 -6.09
C MET A 107 -5.08 -16.68 -5.48
N PRO A 108 -5.18 -16.42 -4.17
CA PRO A 108 -6.45 -16.02 -3.56
C PRO A 108 -6.98 -14.74 -4.22
N GLY A 109 -8.20 -14.79 -4.79
CA GLY A 109 -8.81 -13.64 -5.45
C GLY A 109 -8.96 -12.41 -4.55
N CYS A 110 -9.07 -12.63 -3.23
CA CYS A 110 -9.09 -11.56 -2.23
C CYS A 110 -7.79 -10.74 -2.18
N LEU A 111 -6.63 -11.33 -2.47
CA LEU A 111 -5.36 -10.62 -2.51
C LEU A 111 -5.27 -9.71 -3.75
N GLY A 112 -5.81 -10.17 -4.89
CA GLY A 112 -5.93 -9.34 -6.09
C GLY A 112 -6.89 -8.16 -5.88
N LEU A 113 -7.97 -8.37 -5.13
CA LEU A 113 -8.88 -7.29 -4.73
C LEU A 113 -8.21 -6.31 -3.73
N ASP A 114 -7.44 -6.82 -2.78
CA ASP A 114 -6.72 -5.99 -1.80
C ASP A 114 -5.69 -5.08 -2.48
N ALA A 115 -5.00 -5.57 -3.51
CA ALA A 115 -4.12 -4.74 -4.34
C ALA A 115 -4.83 -3.48 -4.88
N LEU A 116 -6.10 -3.59 -5.28
CA LEU A 116 -6.87 -2.45 -5.78
C LEU A 116 -7.17 -1.42 -4.67
N TRP A 117 -7.48 -1.86 -3.45
CA TRP A 117 -7.63 -0.96 -2.30
C TRP A 117 -6.29 -0.33 -1.88
N GLN A 118 -5.21 -1.11 -1.87
CA GLN A 118 -3.86 -0.60 -1.60
C GLN A 118 -3.49 0.52 -2.57
N LEU A 119 -3.71 0.34 -3.89
CA LEU A 119 -3.44 1.36 -4.91
C LEU A 119 -4.32 2.60 -4.76
N LEU A 120 -5.61 2.42 -4.43
CA LEU A 120 -6.50 3.55 -4.15
C LEU A 120 -6.04 4.35 -2.91
N GLY A 121 -5.65 3.66 -1.84
CA GLY A 121 -5.08 4.29 -0.64
C GLY A 121 -3.76 5.01 -0.91
N PHE A 122 -2.88 4.38 -1.69
CA PHE A 122 -1.63 4.99 -2.15
C PHE A 122 -1.90 6.26 -2.96
N PHE A 123 -2.88 6.24 -3.87
CA PHE A 123 -3.26 7.42 -4.66
C PHE A 123 -3.72 8.58 -3.78
N LEU A 124 -4.50 8.31 -2.72
CA LEU A 124 -4.95 9.36 -1.80
C LEU A 124 -3.78 9.98 -1.03
N GLY A 125 -2.83 9.16 -0.56
CA GLY A 125 -1.59 9.63 0.05
C GLY A 125 -0.72 10.43 -0.93
N TRP A 126 -0.60 9.93 -2.16
CA TRP A 126 0.11 10.59 -3.26
C TRP A 126 -0.49 11.96 -3.60
N MET A 127 -1.81 12.12 -3.52
CA MET A 127 -2.52 13.39 -3.67
C MET A 127 -2.38 14.33 -2.45
N GLY A 128 -1.57 13.97 -1.46
CA GLY A 128 -1.30 14.77 -0.26
C GLY A 128 -2.33 14.61 0.86
N GLY A 129 -3.13 13.54 0.83
CA GLY A 129 -4.12 13.28 1.88
C GLY A 129 -3.48 12.88 3.21
N PRO A 130 -3.86 13.51 4.34
CA PRO A 130 -3.36 13.14 5.65
C PRO A 130 -4.10 11.92 6.22
N GLY A 131 -3.43 11.17 7.08
CA GLY A 131 -4.03 10.07 7.84
C GLY A 131 -3.79 8.68 7.26
N ARG A 132 -4.17 7.67 8.04
CA ARG A 132 -3.94 6.24 7.75
C ARG A 132 -5.07 5.67 6.90
N GLY A 133 -4.72 4.83 5.92
CA GLY A 133 -5.67 4.23 5.01
C GLY A 133 -6.54 3.14 5.63
N ARG A 134 -7.84 3.12 5.31
CA ARG A 134 -8.77 2.02 5.59
C ARG A 134 -9.62 1.75 4.36
N ALA A 135 -9.68 0.49 3.94
CA ALA A 135 -10.68 0.05 2.97
C ALA A 135 -12.07 0.14 3.60
N LEU A 136 -13.01 0.72 2.89
CA LEU A 136 -14.41 0.92 3.31
C LEU A 136 -15.36 -0.04 2.58
N GLY A 137 -14.80 -0.95 1.80
CA GLY A 137 -15.51 -1.93 1.00
C GLY A 137 -15.50 -1.62 -0.50
N VAL A 138 -16.36 -2.33 -1.20
CA VAL A 138 -16.52 -2.32 -2.65
C VAL A 138 -18.01 -2.45 -2.97
N GLY A 139 -18.44 -2.07 -4.16
CA GLY A 139 -19.80 -2.33 -4.65
C GLY A 139 -19.88 -3.75 -5.19
N ASP A 140 -19.56 -3.91 -6.47
CA ASP A 140 -19.59 -5.20 -7.16
C ASP A 140 -18.17 -5.72 -7.40
N VAL A 141 -18.00 -7.03 -7.25
CA VAL A 141 -16.77 -7.75 -7.61
C VAL A 141 -17.13 -8.94 -8.47
N LYS A 142 -16.36 -9.16 -9.55
CA LYS A 142 -16.48 -10.34 -10.40
C LYS A 142 -15.12 -10.99 -10.57
N PHE A 143 -15.11 -12.32 -10.46
CA PHE A 143 -13.96 -13.16 -10.75
C PHE A 143 -14.33 -14.07 -11.94
N SER A 144 -13.71 -13.85 -13.10
CA SER A 144 -13.99 -14.58 -14.36
C SER A 144 -12.78 -15.39 -14.87
N GLY A 145 -11.70 -15.44 -14.09
CA GLY A 145 -10.51 -16.21 -14.36
C GLY A 145 -9.69 -16.42 -13.10
N GLN A 146 -8.49 -16.94 -13.25
CA GLN A 146 -7.61 -17.31 -12.14
C GLN A 146 -6.15 -17.04 -12.49
N ILE A 147 -5.31 -16.98 -11.45
CA ILE A 147 -3.86 -16.80 -11.56
C ILE A 147 -3.21 -18.04 -10.97
N THR A 148 -2.49 -18.79 -11.80
CA THR A 148 -1.79 -20.02 -11.41
C THR A 148 -0.28 -19.78 -11.40
N PRO A 149 0.54 -20.74 -10.90
CA PRO A 149 2.00 -20.63 -10.91
C PRO A 149 2.63 -20.45 -12.30
N ASP A 150 1.95 -20.86 -13.37
CA ASP A 150 2.44 -20.76 -14.76
C ASP A 150 2.24 -19.37 -15.37
N CYS A 151 1.42 -18.53 -14.73
CA CYS A 151 1.24 -17.14 -15.16
C CYS A 151 2.53 -16.33 -14.95
N ARG A 152 2.70 -15.24 -15.70
CA ARG A 152 3.94 -14.45 -15.63
C ARG A 152 3.75 -13.11 -14.94
N ARG A 153 2.64 -12.42 -15.22
CA ARG A 153 2.44 -11.07 -14.70
C ARG A 153 0.99 -10.74 -14.50
N ILE A 154 0.71 -10.17 -13.33
CA ILE A 154 -0.54 -9.47 -13.06
C ILE A 154 -0.35 -7.99 -13.35
N ARG A 155 -1.36 -7.37 -13.97
CA ARG A 155 -1.50 -5.93 -14.12
C ARG A 155 -2.76 -5.47 -13.42
N TYR A 156 -2.59 -4.55 -12.48
CA TYR A 156 -3.69 -3.88 -11.78
C TYR A 156 -3.93 -2.52 -12.40
N ARG A 157 -5.20 -2.15 -12.56
CA ARG A 157 -5.62 -0.82 -12.96
C ARG A 157 -6.70 -0.31 -12.01
N VAL A 158 -6.56 0.92 -11.55
CA VAL A 158 -7.58 1.62 -10.75
C VAL A 158 -7.86 2.97 -11.41
N ASP A 159 -9.12 3.20 -11.77
CA ASP A 159 -9.62 4.43 -12.35
C ASP A 159 -10.45 5.21 -11.33
N MET A 160 -10.00 6.42 -10.99
CA MET A 160 -10.66 7.24 -10.00
C MET A 160 -12.01 7.71 -10.54
N LYS A 161 -13.08 7.46 -9.77
CA LYS A 161 -14.46 7.85 -10.12
C LYS A 161 -14.93 9.08 -9.36
N ARG A 162 -14.55 9.19 -8.08
CA ARG A 162 -14.85 10.34 -7.23
C ARG A 162 -13.79 10.49 -6.15
N LEU A 163 -13.35 11.72 -5.93
CA LEU A 163 -12.42 12.08 -4.87
C LEU A 163 -13.09 13.09 -3.95
N ILE A 164 -12.94 12.89 -2.64
CA ILE A 164 -13.38 13.82 -1.60
C ILE A 164 -12.14 14.16 -0.80
N MET A 165 -11.70 15.42 -0.87
CA MET A 165 -10.45 15.90 -0.27
C MET A 165 -10.74 17.13 0.59
N ARG A 166 -11.47 16.92 1.70
CA ARG A 166 -11.85 17.99 2.64
C ARG A 166 -11.45 17.57 4.06
N ARG A 167 -12.36 17.61 5.02
CA ARG A 167 -12.14 17.10 6.39
C ARG A 167 -11.91 15.59 6.40
N LEU A 168 -12.59 14.86 5.52
CA LEU A 168 -12.35 13.45 5.23
C LEU A 168 -11.69 13.36 3.84
N TYR A 169 -10.64 12.56 3.74
CA TYR A 169 -10.04 12.16 2.47
C TYR A 169 -10.57 10.79 2.09
N MET A 170 -11.31 10.69 0.99
CA MET A 170 -11.91 9.44 0.53
C MET A 170 -11.90 9.36 -1.00
N GLY A 171 -11.52 8.19 -1.50
CA GLY A 171 -11.58 7.85 -2.92
C GLY A 171 -12.67 6.83 -3.20
N ILE A 172 -13.32 6.98 -4.34
CA ILE A 172 -14.16 5.96 -4.98
C ILE A 172 -13.58 5.69 -6.36
N ALA A 173 -13.35 4.43 -6.69
CA ALA A 173 -12.74 4.02 -7.94
C ALA A 173 -13.37 2.73 -8.49
N ASP A 174 -13.18 2.52 -9.78
CA ASP A 174 -13.39 1.21 -10.40
C ASP A 174 -12.01 0.61 -10.70
N GLY A 175 -11.88 -0.71 -10.66
CA GLY A 175 -10.61 -1.40 -10.85
C GLY A 175 -10.75 -2.67 -11.67
N ALA A 176 -9.64 -3.04 -12.31
CA ALA A 176 -9.51 -4.24 -13.11
C ALA A 176 -8.19 -4.94 -12.79
N VAL A 177 -8.21 -6.26 -12.88
CA VAL A 177 -7.03 -7.11 -12.76
C VAL A 177 -6.91 -7.97 -14.01
N GLU A 178 -5.78 -7.86 -14.66
CA GLU A 178 -5.40 -8.64 -15.83
C GLU A 178 -4.26 -9.59 -15.47
N VAL A 179 -4.27 -10.80 -16.01
CA VAL A 179 -3.13 -11.72 -15.98
C VAL A 179 -2.69 -12.02 -17.41
N ASP A 180 -1.41 -11.83 -17.71
CA ASP A 180 -0.82 -12.06 -19.03
C ASP A 180 -1.62 -11.46 -20.20
N GLY A 181 -2.19 -10.26 -19.98
CA GLY A 181 -2.95 -9.50 -20.98
C GLY A 181 -4.45 -9.85 -21.07
N ARG A 182 -4.97 -10.74 -20.21
CA ARG A 182 -6.39 -11.07 -20.12
C ARG A 182 -7.00 -10.53 -18.83
N GLU A 183 -8.06 -9.74 -18.95
CA GLU A 183 -8.87 -9.31 -17.80
C GLU A 183 -9.55 -10.52 -17.14
N ILE A 184 -9.39 -10.63 -15.82
CA ILE A 184 -9.93 -11.72 -15.01
C ILE A 184 -10.77 -11.22 -13.84
N TYR A 185 -10.47 -10.05 -13.28
CA TYR A 185 -11.25 -9.47 -12.18
C TYR A 185 -11.71 -8.06 -12.52
N THR A 186 -12.93 -7.72 -12.10
CA THR A 186 -13.44 -6.35 -12.11
C THR A 186 -14.00 -5.99 -10.75
N ALA A 187 -13.73 -4.79 -10.27
CA ALA A 187 -14.27 -4.24 -9.04
C ALA A 187 -14.87 -2.86 -9.30
N ALA A 188 -16.18 -2.70 -9.06
CA ALA A 188 -16.87 -1.43 -9.22
C ALA A 188 -17.12 -0.79 -7.85
N GLY A 189 -16.84 0.51 -7.72
CA GLY A 189 -17.11 1.26 -6.48
C GLY A 189 -16.24 0.83 -5.29
N LEU A 190 -14.95 0.56 -5.52
CA LEU A 190 -13.93 0.47 -4.47
C LEU A 190 -13.95 1.76 -3.63
N ARG A 191 -13.86 1.65 -2.32
CA ARG A 191 -13.84 2.79 -1.40
C ARG A 191 -12.68 2.68 -0.42
N VAL A 192 -11.88 3.73 -0.29
CA VAL A 192 -10.83 3.87 0.72
C VAL A 192 -10.89 5.27 1.32
N GLY A 193 -10.75 5.37 2.63
CA GLY A 193 -10.62 6.63 3.35
C GLY A 193 -9.26 6.75 4.05
N LEU A 194 -8.81 7.97 4.29
CA LEU A 194 -7.68 8.29 5.17
C LEU A 194 -8.19 8.93 6.45
N PHE A 195 -7.66 8.46 7.58
CA PHE A 195 -8.13 8.82 8.92
C PHE A 195 -6.97 9.28 9.80
N THR A 196 -7.08 10.48 10.37
CA THR A 196 -6.06 11.04 11.28
C THR A 196 -6.13 10.43 12.68
N SER A 197 -7.28 9.87 13.06
CA SER A 197 -7.45 8.97 14.21
C SER A 197 -8.24 7.75 13.77
N THR A 198 -7.83 6.58 14.25
CA THR A 198 -8.48 5.30 13.98
C THR A 198 -9.08 4.68 15.25
N GLU A 199 -9.19 5.44 16.34
CA GLU A 199 -9.69 4.95 17.64
C GLU A 199 -11.20 4.66 17.61
N ASN A 200 -11.94 5.32 16.72
CA ASN A 200 -13.40 5.18 16.57
C ASN A 200 -13.78 4.48 15.26
N PHE A 201 -12.86 3.71 14.69
CA PHE A 201 -13.07 2.97 13.44
C PHE A 201 -13.64 1.58 13.72
#